data_AF-A0A9K3CXW9-F1
#
_entry.id   AF-A0A9K3CXW9-F1
#
_cell.length_a   1.000
_cell.length_b   1.000
_cell.length_c   1.000
_cell.angle_alpha   90.00
_cell.angle_beta   90.00
_cell.angle_gamma   90.00
#
_symmetry.space_group_name_H-M   'P 1'
#
loop_
_entity.id
_entity.type
_entity.pdbx_description
1 polymer ?
#
loop_
_entity_poly.entity_id
_entity_poly.type
_entity_poly.pdbx_seq_one_letter_code
_entity_poly.pdbx_strand_id
1 'polypeptide(L)'
;MDGILGLAFPRISLDNSLTVMQNAWNQQALDENIFAFLMTLEGGHIDFGGLDPTYMVTEPTYFPVTLAAYWETRFDGMTGPWGTVGSNGRVILDTGTSIIVGPTDLIQTVIESYPVDAQCHSLAWLEPVTFGIYGQDFTLSADQLVVQEQITPTQTQCMAPFEGMDL
;
A
#
# COMPACT_ATOMS: atom_id res chain seq x y z
N MET A 1 20.55 0.35 -1.48
CA MET A 1 19.88 0.78 -0.25
C MET A 1 20.75 0.34 0.91
N ASP A 2 21.08 1.26 1.82
CA ASP A 2 22.04 1.00 2.91
C ASP A 2 21.37 0.65 4.24
N GLY A 3 20.05 0.86 4.36
CA GLY A 3 19.28 0.55 5.57
C GLY A 3 17.80 0.91 5.45
N ILE A 4 17.06 0.69 6.54
CA ILE A 4 15.60 0.93 6.65
C ILE A 4 15.33 1.86 7.83
N LEU A 5 14.45 2.85 7.62
CA LEU A 5 13.92 3.73 8.65
C LEU A 5 12.48 3.33 8.98
N GLY A 6 12.26 2.65 10.12
CA GLY A 6 10.93 2.23 10.54
C GLY A 6 10.06 3.40 11.02
N LEU A 7 8.86 3.55 10.46
CA LEU A 7 7.89 4.60 10.79
C LEU A 7 6.60 4.07 11.44
N ALA A 8 6.57 2.79 11.81
CA ALA A 8 5.46 2.19 12.54
C ALA A 8 5.48 2.57 14.04
N PHE A 9 4.59 1.96 14.84
CA PHE A 9 4.51 2.20 16.28
C PHE A 9 5.58 1.40 17.05
N PRO A 10 6.00 1.81 18.26
CA PRO A 10 7.06 1.14 19.02
C PRO A 10 6.75 -0.27 19.45
N ARG A 11 5.47 -0.64 19.46
CA ARG A 11 5.02 -1.96 19.90
C ARG A 11 5.69 -3.10 19.14
N ILE A 12 6.16 -2.84 17.91
CA ILE A 12 6.89 -3.78 17.07
C ILE A 12 8.38 -3.41 16.89
N SER A 13 8.89 -2.46 17.68
CA SER A 13 10.32 -2.18 17.74
C SER A 13 11.03 -3.33 18.47
N LEU A 14 12.13 -3.83 17.92
CA LEU A 14 12.85 -5.01 18.41
C LEU A 14 13.28 -4.91 19.88
N ASP A 15 13.64 -3.70 20.32
CA ASP A 15 14.14 -3.40 21.66
C ASP A 15 13.18 -2.50 22.45
N ASN A 16 11.93 -2.34 21.99
CA ASN A 16 10.97 -1.36 22.49
C ASN A 16 11.51 0.10 22.50
N SER A 17 12.48 0.42 21.62
CA SER A 17 12.99 1.78 21.47
C SER A 17 11.93 2.74 20.93
N LEU A 18 12.10 4.02 21.28
CA LEU A 18 11.35 5.10 20.65
C LEU A 18 11.67 5.15 19.17
N THR A 19 10.64 5.22 18.34
CA THR A 19 10.80 5.36 16.89
C THR A 19 11.22 6.78 16.54
N VAL A 20 11.69 7.01 15.31
CA VAL A 20 12.11 8.35 14.86
C VAL A 20 10.97 9.35 14.96
N MET A 21 9.75 8.95 14.57
CA MET A 21 8.57 9.80 14.68
C MET A 21 8.25 10.18 16.13
N GLN A 22 8.40 9.25 17.07
CA GLN A 22 8.14 9.55 18.47
C GLN A 22 9.22 10.43 19.09
N ASN A 23 10.48 10.23 18.72
CA ASN A 23 11.54 11.13 19.13
C ASN A 23 11.30 12.55 18.61
N ALA A 24 10.88 12.70 17.35
CA ALA A 24 10.57 13.98 16.74
C ALA A 24 9.38 14.67 17.43
N TRP A 25 8.30 13.93 17.71
CA TRP A 25 7.17 14.43 18.49
C TRP A 25 7.62 14.87 19.89
N ASN A 26 8.31 14.02 20.65
CA ASN A 26 8.75 14.33 22.02
C ASN A 26 9.64 15.57 22.09
N GLN A 27 10.42 15.84 21.03
CA GLN A 27 11.27 17.02 20.91
C GLN A 27 10.55 18.26 20.36
N GLN A 28 9.26 18.14 20.02
CA GLN A 28 8.49 19.19 19.35
C GLN A 28 9.17 19.69 18.07
N ALA A 29 9.79 18.75 17.33
CA ALA A 29 10.55 19.05 16.12
C ALA A 29 9.69 19.13 14.85
N LEU A 30 8.38 18.89 14.98
CA LEU A 30 7.41 18.84 13.89
C LEU A 30 6.33 19.89 14.14
N ASP A 31 5.89 20.57 13.07
CA ASP A 31 4.75 21.49 13.15
C ASP A 31 3.45 20.70 13.44
N GLU A 32 3.25 19.59 12.76
CA GLU A 32 2.20 18.61 13.02
C GLU A 32 2.76 17.20 13.22
N ASN A 33 2.19 16.39 14.12
CA ASN A 33 2.68 15.01 14.37
C ASN A 33 2.20 14.02 13.30
N ILE A 34 2.44 14.36 12.03
CA ILE A 34 2.10 13.58 10.85
C ILE A 34 3.32 13.45 9.94
N PHE A 35 3.23 12.49 9.02
CA PHE A 35 4.11 12.39 7.88
C PHE A 35 3.29 11.91 6.69
N ALA A 36 3.74 12.24 5.48
CA ALA A 36 3.04 11.90 4.25
C ALA A 36 4.02 11.43 3.19
N PHE A 37 3.53 10.57 2.29
CA PHE A 37 4.29 10.04 1.17
C PHE A 37 3.64 10.43 -0.15
N LEU A 38 4.45 10.95 -1.07
CA LEU A 38 4.16 10.94 -2.50
C LEU A 38 5.04 9.86 -3.13
N MET A 39 4.44 8.92 -3.84
CA MET A 39 5.17 7.87 -4.56
C MET A 39 4.81 7.95 -6.04
N THR A 40 5.83 7.99 -6.90
CA THR A 40 5.68 7.99 -8.36
C THR A 40 6.65 6.97 -8.96
N LEU A 41 6.49 6.68 -10.25
CA LEU A 41 7.43 5.81 -10.98
C LEU A 41 8.81 6.46 -11.17
N GLU A 42 8.91 7.79 -11.05
CA GLU A 42 10.14 8.56 -11.28
C GLU A 42 10.83 8.97 -9.97
N GLY A 43 10.23 8.66 -8.83
CA GLY A 43 10.77 9.00 -7.52
C GLY A 43 9.68 9.12 -6.45
N GLY A 44 10.01 9.77 -5.35
CA GLY A 44 9.06 10.00 -4.28
C GLY A 44 9.49 11.12 -3.36
N HIS A 45 8.55 11.58 -2.54
CA HIS A 45 8.77 12.57 -1.51
C HIS A 45 8.19 12.08 -0.19
N ILE A 46 8.83 12.45 0.91
CA ILE A 46 8.31 12.24 2.25
C ILE A 46 8.33 13.57 3.00
N ASP A 47 7.16 13.99 3.46
CA ASP A 47 7.00 15.14 4.33
C ASP A 47 6.97 14.66 5.78
N PHE A 48 7.79 15.27 6.64
CA PHE A 48 7.68 15.13 8.08
C PHE A 48 7.19 16.45 8.66
N GLY A 49 6.12 16.42 9.45
CA GLY A 49 5.61 17.62 10.09
C GLY A 49 4.44 18.30 9.37
N GLY A 50 3.96 17.73 8.26
CA GLY A 50 2.93 18.33 7.44
C GLY A 50 2.61 17.49 6.22
N LEU A 51 1.86 18.09 5.30
CA LEU A 51 1.52 17.56 3.98
C LEU A 51 1.57 18.72 2.98
N ASP A 52 2.43 18.64 1.96
CA ASP A 52 2.47 19.66 0.92
C ASP A 52 1.20 19.61 0.04
N PRO A 53 0.34 20.65 0.07
CA PRO A 53 -0.90 20.65 -0.68
C PRO A 53 -0.71 20.67 -2.19
N THR A 54 0.48 20.99 -2.70
CA THR A 54 0.77 20.97 -4.14
C THR A 54 0.81 19.55 -4.72
N TYR A 55 0.97 18.53 -3.88
CA TYR A 55 0.89 17.12 -4.28
C TYR A 55 -0.52 16.52 -4.17
N MET A 56 -1.47 17.25 -3.57
CA MET A 56 -2.83 16.75 -3.33
C MET A 56 -3.72 16.98 -4.56
N VAL A 57 -4.33 15.90 -5.04
CA VAL A 57 -5.43 15.98 -6.02
C VAL A 57 -6.77 16.24 -5.33
N THR A 58 -6.93 15.71 -4.11
CA THR A 58 -8.10 15.88 -3.23
C THR A 58 -7.67 15.90 -1.77
N GLU A 59 -8.54 16.38 -0.89
CA GLU A 59 -8.33 16.30 0.56
C GLU A 59 -8.17 14.85 1.05
N PRO A 60 -7.28 14.58 2.03
CA PRO A 60 -7.11 13.24 2.58
C PRO A 60 -8.35 12.76 3.32
N THR A 61 -8.67 11.48 3.17
CA THR A 61 -9.64 10.80 4.04
C THR A 61 -8.88 10.11 5.17
N TYR A 62 -9.32 10.34 6.41
CA TYR A 62 -8.66 9.79 7.60
C TYR A 62 -9.43 8.60 8.15
N PHE A 63 -8.70 7.51 8.42
CA PHE A 63 -9.24 6.32 9.06
C PHE A 63 -8.55 6.06 10.40
N PRO A 64 -9.27 5.58 11.42
CA PRO A 64 -8.67 5.27 12.70
C PRO A 64 -7.72 4.08 12.58
N VAL A 65 -6.60 4.14 13.30
CA VAL A 65 -5.73 2.98 13.52
C VAL A 65 -6.42 2.03 14.48
N THR A 66 -6.55 0.76 14.07
CA THR A 66 -7.25 -0.29 14.84
C THR A 66 -6.33 -1.01 15.83
N LEU A 67 -5.04 -1.12 15.50
CA LEU A 67 -4.00 -1.62 16.38
C LEU A 67 -2.71 -0.82 16.20
N ALA A 68 -2.29 -0.09 17.24
CA ALA A 68 -1.06 0.71 17.25
C ALA A 68 0.21 -0.18 17.36
N ALA A 69 0.38 -1.06 16.38
CA ALA A 69 1.57 -1.84 16.09
C ALA A 69 2.07 -1.45 14.70
N TYR A 70 1.20 -1.67 13.70
CA TYR A 70 1.36 -1.21 12.33
C TYR A 70 0.45 -0.02 12.06
N TRP A 71 0.55 0.56 10.86
CA TRP A 71 -0.49 1.43 10.31
C TRP A 71 -1.68 0.58 9.85
N GLU A 72 -2.31 -0.11 10.81
CA GLU A 72 -3.40 -1.06 10.60
C GLU A 72 -4.76 -0.37 10.73
N THR A 73 -5.63 -0.55 9.74
CA THR A 73 -7.03 -0.09 9.80
C THR A 73 -8.01 -1.19 9.36
N ARG A 74 -9.30 -0.90 9.48
CA ARG A 74 -10.37 -1.81 9.07
C ARG A 74 -10.40 -1.95 7.55
N PHE A 75 -10.53 -3.18 7.08
CA PHE A 75 -10.69 -3.51 5.67
C PHE A 75 -12.07 -4.13 5.42
N ASP A 76 -12.81 -3.58 4.46
CA ASP A 76 -14.14 -4.07 4.13
C ASP A 76 -14.12 -5.17 3.06
N GLY A 77 -13.05 -5.22 2.26
CA GLY A 77 -12.80 -6.29 1.29
C GLY A 77 -12.16 -5.78 0.00
N MET A 78 -11.70 -6.74 -0.81
CA MET A 78 -11.17 -6.51 -2.15
C MET A 78 -12.12 -7.11 -3.18
N THR A 79 -12.59 -6.30 -4.12
CA THR A 79 -13.54 -6.71 -5.15
C THR A 79 -12.94 -6.60 -6.54
N GLY A 80 -13.08 -7.66 -7.34
CA GLY A 80 -12.65 -7.71 -8.74
C GLY A 80 -13.42 -8.80 -9.51
N PRO A 81 -12.88 -9.32 -10.63
CA PRO A 81 -13.49 -10.41 -11.40
C PRO A 81 -13.81 -11.67 -10.58
N TRP A 82 -13.13 -11.88 -9.46
CA TRP A 82 -13.34 -12.98 -8.52
C TRP A 82 -14.52 -12.76 -7.55
N GLY A 83 -15.22 -11.63 -7.61
CA GLY A 83 -16.14 -11.18 -6.57
C GLY A 83 -15.40 -10.49 -5.43
N THR A 84 -15.94 -10.58 -4.20
CA THR A 84 -15.35 -9.92 -3.01
C THR A 84 -14.64 -10.93 -2.11
N VAL A 85 -13.40 -10.64 -1.71
CA VAL A 85 -12.59 -11.43 -0.76
C VAL A 85 -12.10 -10.56 0.41
N GLY A 86 -11.69 -11.19 1.50
CA GLY A 86 -11.07 -10.49 2.65
C GLY A 86 -12.03 -9.59 3.45
N SER A 87 -13.35 -9.85 3.38
CA SER A 87 -14.35 -9.00 4.01
C SER A 87 -14.26 -8.96 5.54
N ASN A 88 -14.53 -7.79 6.11
CA ASN A 88 -14.41 -7.53 7.56
C ASN A 88 -13.01 -7.83 8.12
N GLY A 89 -11.99 -7.66 7.29
CA GLY A 89 -10.59 -7.90 7.64
C GLY A 89 -9.91 -6.67 8.23
N ARG A 90 -8.58 -6.73 8.24
CA ARG A 90 -7.68 -5.64 8.59
C ARG A 90 -6.65 -5.48 7.48
N VAL A 91 -6.19 -4.26 7.26
CA VAL A 91 -5.17 -3.95 6.25
C VAL A 91 -4.10 -3.09 6.89
N ILE A 92 -2.85 -3.33 6.50
CA ILE A 92 -1.70 -2.52 6.88
C ILE A 92 -1.31 -1.66 5.66
N LEU A 93 -1.15 -0.36 5.89
CA LEU A 93 -0.57 0.55 4.90
C LEU A 93 0.95 0.57 5.09
N ASP A 94 1.67 -0.16 4.24
CA ASP A 94 3.12 -0.38 4.38
C ASP A 94 3.90 0.09 3.14
N THR A 95 4.60 1.22 3.26
CA THR A 95 5.47 1.75 2.20
C THR A 95 6.70 0.88 1.93
N GLY A 96 7.00 -0.09 2.80
CA GLY A 96 8.10 -1.04 2.63
C GLY A 96 7.76 -2.23 1.73
N THR A 97 6.49 -2.43 1.40
CA THR A 97 6.01 -3.56 0.59
C THR A 97 5.52 -3.06 -0.77
N SER A 98 6.02 -3.66 -1.86
CA SER A 98 5.76 -3.20 -3.24
C SER A 98 4.50 -3.78 -3.88
N ILE A 99 3.92 -4.82 -3.30
CA ILE A 99 2.79 -5.58 -3.84
C ILE A 99 1.69 -5.77 -2.79
N ILE A 100 0.49 -6.15 -3.21
CA ILE A 100 -0.60 -6.44 -2.29
C ILE A 100 -0.45 -7.86 -1.75
N VAL A 101 -0.26 -7.97 -0.44
CA VAL A 101 -0.08 -9.25 0.25
C VAL A 101 -1.33 -9.59 1.05
N GLY A 102 -1.73 -10.85 1.05
CA GLY A 102 -2.85 -11.33 1.85
C GLY A 102 -2.80 -12.84 2.11
N PRO A 103 -3.78 -13.38 2.86
CA PRO A 103 -3.85 -14.81 3.16
C PRO A 103 -3.78 -15.67 1.89
N THR A 104 -2.98 -16.73 1.94
CA THR A 104 -2.62 -17.51 0.75
C THR A 104 -3.83 -18.06 0.02
N ASP A 105 -4.83 -18.56 0.76
CA ASP A 105 -6.07 -19.14 0.22
C ASP A 105 -6.93 -18.11 -0.53
N LEU A 106 -7.05 -16.90 0.02
CA LEU A 106 -7.77 -15.79 -0.60
C LEU A 106 -7.04 -15.29 -1.85
N ILE A 107 -5.72 -15.06 -1.74
CA ILE A 107 -4.93 -14.50 -2.84
C ILE A 107 -4.75 -15.50 -3.99
N GLN A 108 -4.69 -16.79 -3.72
CA GLN A 108 -4.65 -17.79 -4.79
C GLN A 108 -5.86 -17.67 -5.72
N THR A 109 -7.07 -17.51 -5.15
CA THR A 109 -8.30 -17.31 -5.92
C THR A 109 -8.26 -16.04 -6.78
N VAL A 110 -7.65 -14.98 -6.23
CA VAL A 110 -7.47 -13.69 -6.93
C VAL A 110 -6.52 -13.85 -8.11
N ILE A 111 -5.35 -14.46 -7.90
CA ILE A 111 -4.34 -14.68 -8.95
C ILE A 111 -4.92 -15.54 -10.09
N GLU A 112 -5.64 -16.61 -9.76
CA GLU A 112 -6.28 -17.49 -10.76
C GLU A 112 -7.34 -16.76 -11.60
N SER A 113 -8.02 -15.77 -11.01
CA SER A 113 -9.07 -14.98 -11.67
C SER A 113 -8.58 -13.69 -12.32
N TYR A 114 -7.30 -13.34 -12.14
CA TYR A 114 -6.69 -12.10 -12.61
C TYR A 114 -5.35 -12.36 -13.33
N PRO A 115 -5.37 -13.04 -14.50
CA PRO A 115 -4.18 -13.47 -15.18
C PRO A 115 -3.43 -12.30 -15.84
N VAL A 116 -2.34 -11.88 -15.22
CA VAL A 116 -1.38 -10.93 -15.79
C VAL A 116 -0.38 -11.69 -16.66
N ASP A 117 -0.32 -11.41 -17.96
CA ASP A 117 0.71 -11.98 -18.82
C ASP A 117 2.01 -11.17 -18.70
N ALA A 118 3.15 -11.86 -18.74
CA ALA A 118 4.45 -11.22 -18.59
C ALA A 118 4.81 -10.26 -19.74
N GLN A 119 4.07 -10.28 -20.86
CA GLN A 119 4.26 -9.39 -21.99
C GLN A 119 3.28 -8.20 -22.00
N CYS A 120 2.49 -8.04 -20.93
CA CYS A 120 1.56 -6.91 -20.73
C CYS A 120 0.40 -6.81 -21.74
N HIS A 121 0.13 -7.84 -22.54
CA HIS A 121 -0.94 -7.80 -23.55
C HIS A 121 -2.36 -7.81 -22.93
N SER A 122 -2.52 -8.38 -21.73
CA SER A 122 -3.79 -8.56 -21.03
C SER A 122 -4.23 -7.30 -20.29
N LEU A 123 -3.32 -6.35 -20.03
CA LEU A 123 -3.58 -5.13 -19.23
C LEU A 123 -4.83 -4.36 -19.68
N ALA A 124 -5.01 -4.20 -20.99
CA ALA A 124 -6.12 -3.43 -21.55
C ALA A 124 -7.51 -4.05 -21.30
N TRP A 125 -7.55 -5.33 -20.91
CA TRP A 125 -8.78 -6.11 -20.75
C TRP A 125 -9.04 -6.54 -19.31
N LEU A 126 -8.08 -6.30 -18.41
CA LEU A 126 -8.24 -6.60 -16.99
C LEU A 126 -9.18 -5.58 -16.35
N GLU A 127 -10.15 -6.10 -15.58
CA GLU A 127 -11.11 -5.24 -14.90
C GLU A 127 -10.45 -4.49 -13.72
N PRO A 128 -10.94 -3.30 -13.35
CA PRO A 128 -10.47 -2.59 -12.17
C PRO A 128 -10.68 -3.39 -10.88
N VAL A 129 -9.83 -3.16 -9.89
CA VAL A 129 -9.92 -3.76 -8.56
C VAL A 129 -10.27 -2.69 -7.55
N THR A 130 -11.24 -2.97 -6.69
CA THR A 130 -11.71 -2.04 -5.66
C THR A 130 -11.36 -2.53 -4.27
N PHE A 131 -10.76 -1.65 -3.47
CA PHE A 131 -10.40 -1.87 -2.08
C PHE A 131 -11.34 -1.05 -1.19
N GLY A 132 -12.12 -1.71 -0.34
CA GLY A 132 -12.99 -1.04 0.62
C GLY A 132 -12.29 -0.82 1.95
N ILE A 133 -12.20 0.42 2.41
CA ILE A 133 -11.63 0.80 3.70
C ILE A 133 -12.62 1.73 4.41
N TYR A 134 -13.15 1.28 5.54
CA TYR A 134 -14.07 2.05 6.39
C TYR A 134 -15.30 2.61 5.65
N GLY A 135 -15.84 1.86 4.69
CA GLY A 135 -16.97 2.22 3.85
C GLY A 135 -16.64 3.12 2.66
N GLN A 136 -15.35 3.45 2.47
CA GLN A 136 -14.85 4.19 1.31
C GLN A 136 -14.20 3.22 0.33
N ASP A 137 -14.61 3.31 -0.94
CA ASP A 137 -14.04 2.51 -2.02
C ASP A 137 -12.87 3.24 -2.70
N PHE A 138 -11.80 2.49 -2.92
CA PHE A 138 -10.61 2.90 -3.68
C PHE A 138 -10.45 1.95 -4.86
N THR A 139 -10.80 2.42 -6.07
CA THR A 139 -10.71 1.61 -7.30
C THR A 139 -9.43 1.93 -8.06
N LEU A 140 -8.64 0.91 -8.35
CA LEU A 140 -7.44 0.99 -9.18
C LEU A 140 -7.70 0.31 -10.52
N SER A 141 -7.36 0.99 -11.61
CA SER A 141 -7.32 0.37 -12.93
C SER A 141 -6.15 -0.61 -13.05
N ALA A 142 -6.21 -1.50 -14.04
CA ALA A 142 -5.18 -2.52 -14.22
C ALA A 142 -3.78 -1.92 -14.46
N ASP A 143 -3.67 -0.80 -15.16
CA ASP A 143 -2.40 -0.09 -15.41
C ASP A 143 -1.81 0.57 -14.15
N GLN A 144 -2.66 0.92 -13.17
CA GLN A 144 -2.23 1.45 -11.87
C GLN A 144 -1.82 0.35 -10.90
N LEU A 145 -2.44 -0.83 -11.01
CA LEU A 145 -2.26 -1.92 -10.07
C LEU A 145 -1.12 -2.86 -10.50
N VAL A 146 -1.05 -3.23 -11.79
CA VAL A 146 -0.08 -4.21 -12.28
C VAL A 146 1.32 -3.60 -12.33
N VAL A 147 2.29 -4.34 -11.79
CA VAL A 147 3.70 -3.91 -11.77
C VAL A 147 4.27 -4.04 -13.18
N GLN A 148 4.76 -2.92 -13.72
CA GLN A 148 5.36 -2.83 -15.05
C GLN A 148 6.84 -2.47 -14.90
N GLU A 149 7.72 -3.39 -15.29
CA GLU A 149 9.18 -3.19 -15.20
C GLU A 149 9.78 -3.09 -16.61
N GLN A 150 10.48 -1.99 -16.89
CA GLN A 150 11.25 -1.88 -18.13
C GLN A 150 12.56 -2.66 -18.01
N ILE A 151 12.61 -3.82 -18.67
CA ILE A 151 13.80 -4.69 -18.69
C ILE A 151 14.81 -4.20 -19.73
N THR A 152 14.32 -3.67 -20.85
CA THR A 152 15.13 -3.01 -21.89
C THR A 152 14.40 -1.79 -22.43
N PRO A 153 15.05 -0.90 -23.21
CA PRO A 153 14.37 0.25 -23.81
C PRO A 153 13.18 -0.08 -24.70
N THR A 154 13.02 -1.33 -25.15
CA THR A 154 11.92 -1.78 -26.01
C THR A 154 11.11 -2.93 -25.41
N GLN A 155 11.39 -3.33 -24.17
CA GLN A 155 10.73 -4.46 -23.53
C GLN A 155 10.33 -4.12 -22.11
N THR A 156 9.02 -4.21 -21.86
CA THR A 156 8.43 -4.13 -20.53
C THR A 156 7.95 -5.52 -20.13
N GLN A 157 8.16 -5.87 -18.88
CA GLN A 157 7.63 -7.06 -18.25
C GLN A 157 6.53 -6.67 -17.27
N CYS A 158 5.42 -7.41 -17.29
CA CYS A 158 4.35 -7.26 -16.31
C CYS A 158 4.41 -8.38 -15.27
N MET A 159 4.13 -8.04 -14.02
CA MET A 159 4.09 -8.99 -12.90
C MET A 159 2.77 -8.86 -12.15
N ALA A 160 2.27 -10.00 -11.68
CA ALA A 160 1.06 -10.03 -10.86
C ALA A 160 1.26 -9.15 -9.61
N PRO A 161 0.26 -8.33 -9.24
CA PRO A 161 0.39 -7.37 -8.15
C PRO A 161 0.02 -7.97 -6.79
N PHE A 162 -0.18 -9.30 -6.72
CA PHE A 162 -0.69 -10.01 -5.55
C PHE A 162 0.27 -11.13 -5.14
N GLU A 163 0.48 -11.28 -3.84
CA GLU A 163 1.22 -12.42 -3.26
C GLU A 163 0.46 -12.99 -2.05
N GLY A 164 0.38 -14.33 -2.02
CA GLY A 164 -0.17 -15.07 -0.89
C GLY A 164 0.90 -15.31 0.16
N MET A 165 0.68 -14.83 1.37
CA MET A 165 1.57 -15.04 2.51
C MET A 165 0.77 -15.14 3.80
N ASP A 166 1.01 -16.21 4.56
CA ASP A 166 0.40 -16.40 5.88
C ASP A 166 1.39 -15.94 6.96
N LEU A 167 1.04 -14.85 7.66
CA LEU A 167 1.83 -14.21 8.73
C LEU A 167 1.52 -14.77 10.13
#